data_AF-A0A496ZRU6-F1
#
_entry.id   AF-A0A496ZRU6-F1
#
_cell.length_a   1.000
_cell.length_b   1.000
_cell.length_c   1.000
_cell.angle_alpha   90.00
_cell.angle_beta   90.00
_cell.angle_gamma   90.00
#
_symmetry.space_group_name_H-M   'P 1'
#
loop_
_entity.id
_entity.type
_entity.pdbx_description
1 polymer ?
#
loop_
_entity_poly.entity_id
_entity_poly.type
_entity_poly.pdbx_seq_one_letter_code
_entity_poly.pdbx_strand_id
1 'polypeptide(L)'
;MIYKEIVLKYNSRLDDKDLFTIRLFNESFGENEIKLEHDSNRVIILLKEIDINKLKDVSTRFSSYTDKTIFQDLIHSIEQIKSYGIKGKKRNYVDYNKERKVKGRKKKQAKRSQYYYAQGNAFTKEENKFPDKYVNQIIIGNSENILNNIPD
;
A
#
# COMPACT_ATOMS: atom_id res chain seq x y z
N MET A 1 -7.12 -8.20 19.24
CA MET A 1 -6.58 -8.21 17.86
C MET A 1 -6.62 -6.79 17.32
N ILE A 2 -5.62 -6.34 16.56
CA ILE A 2 -5.56 -4.94 16.07
C ILE A 2 -6.27 -4.87 14.72
N TYR A 3 -7.24 -3.96 14.59
CA TYR A 3 -7.90 -3.57 13.35
C TYR A 3 -7.60 -2.11 13.05
N LYS A 4 -7.67 -1.73 11.77
CA LYS A 4 -7.78 -0.33 11.38
C LYS A 4 -9.26 0.01 11.31
N GLU A 5 -9.69 0.93 12.16
CA GLU A 5 -11.09 1.35 12.26
C GLU A 5 -11.36 2.55 11.36
N ILE A 6 -12.49 2.52 10.65
CA ILE A 6 -13.00 3.65 9.86
C ILE A 6 -14.48 3.79 10.19
N VAL A 7 -14.93 5.01 10.48
CA VAL A 7 -16.32 5.26 10.87
C VAL A 7 -17.03 6.04 9.78
N LEU A 8 -18.07 5.44 9.19
CA LEU A 8 -19.01 6.09 8.30
C LEU A 8 -20.20 6.58 9.11
N LYS A 9 -20.59 7.85 8.94
CA LYS A 9 -21.72 8.46 9.66
C LYS A 9 -22.81 8.85 8.68
N TYR A 10 -24.05 8.52 8.99
CA TYR A 10 -25.22 8.86 8.19
C TYR A 10 -26.15 9.81 8.95
N ASN A 11 -26.86 10.65 8.19
CA ASN A 11 -27.82 11.61 8.74
C ASN A 11 -29.10 10.93 9.22
N SER A 12 -29.47 9.81 8.60
CA SER A 12 -30.61 8.98 8.98
C SER A 12 -30.14 7.71 9.70
N ARG A 13 -31.05 7.11 10.47
CA ARG A 13 -30.79 5.81 11.11
C ARG A 13 -30.66 4.70 10.07
N LEU A 14 -29.88 3.69 10.40
CA LEU A 14 -29.85 2.44 9.64
C LEU A 14 -31.16 1.71 9.85
N ASP A 15 -31.76 1.24 8.75
CA ASP A 15 -33.00 0.47 8.77
C ASP A 15 -32.72 -1.04 8.73
N ASP A 16 -33.76 -1.86 8.89
CA ASP A 16 -33.62 -3.31 8.95
C ASP A 16 -33.03 -3.92 7.67
N LYS A 17 -33.24 -3.27 6.51
CA LYS A 17 -32.62 -3.72 5.25
C LYS A 17 -31.12 -3.50 5.30
N ASP A 18 -30.67 -2.31 5.72
CA ASP A 18 -29.25 -2.02 5.89
C ASP A 18 -28.57 -3.03 6.81
N LEU A 19 -29.19 -3.30 7.97
CA LEU A 19 -28.64 -4.22 8.96
C LEU A 19 -28.54 -5.65 8.41
N PHE A 20 -29.58 -6.10 7.72
CA PHE A 20 -29.61 -7.41 7.07
C PHE A 20 -28.53 -7.52 5.98
N THR A 21 -28.38 -6.49 5.14
CA THR A 21 -27.36 -6.48 4.08
C THR A 21 -25.95 -6.43 4.65
N ILE A 22 -25.70 -5.66 5.72
CA ILE A 22 -24.42 -5.65 6.44
C ILE A 22 -24.08 -7.05 6.97
N ARG A 23 -25.07 -7.77 7.51
CA ARG A 23 -24.86 -9.15 7.99
C ARG A 23 -24.44 -10.08 6.86
N LEU A 24 -25.16 -10.06 5.73
CA LEU A 24 -24.84 -10.87 4.55
C LEU A 24 -23.47 -10.51 3.94
N PHE A 25 -23.13 -9.22 3.94
CA PHE A 25 -21.81 -8.77 3.51
C PHE A 25 -20.71 -9.41 4.38
N ASN A 26 -20.87 -9.40 5.70
CA ASN A 26 -19.87 -9.96 6.62
C ASN A 26 -19.64 -11.47 6.42
N GLU A 27 -20.67 -12.23 6.01
CA GLU A 27 -20.54 -13.66 5.70
C GLU A 27 -19.65 -13.93 4.47
N SER A 28 -19.40 -12.92 3.63
CA SER A 28 -18.56 -13.05 2.43
C SER A 28 -17.05 -12.97 2.71
N PHE A 29 -16.66 -12.63 3.94
CA PHE A 29 -15.27 -12.37 4.32
C PHE A 29 -14.84 -13.18 5.53
N GLY A 30 -13.56 -13.55 5.56
CA GLY A 30 -12.99 -14.23 6.71
C GLY A 30 -12.77 -13.28 7.90
N GLU A 31 -12.65 -13.84 9.11
CA GLU A 31 -12.46 -13.06 10.35
C GLU A 31 -11.25 -12.12 10.32
N ASN A 32 -10.20 -12.49 9.58
CA ASN A 32 -8.99 -11.70 9.45
C ASN A 32 -9.04 -10.67 8.31
N GLU A 33 -10.16 -10.55 7.60
CA GLU A 33 -10.24 -9.68 6.44
C GLU A 33 -10.83 -8.30 6.78
N ILE A 34 -12.15 -8.22 6.69
CA ILE A 34 -12.94 -7.02 6.93
C ILE A 34 -14.24 -7.43 7.62
N LYS A 35 -14.68 -6.62 8.58
CA LYS A 35 -15.98 -6.76 9.23
C LYS A 35 -16.63 -5.39 9.36
N LEU A 36 -17.92 -5.32 9.10
CA LEU A 36 -18.74 -4.15 9.33
C LEU A 36 -19.54 -4.35 10.61
N GLU A 37 -19.34 -3.45 11.56
CA GLU A 37 -20.19 -3.29 12.73
C GLU A 37 -21.05 -2.04 12.55
N HIS A 38 -22.10 -1.90 13.35
CA HIS A 38 -23.02 -0.80 13.20
C HIS A 38 -23.57 -0.33 14.54
N ASP A 39 -23.99 0.93 14.57
CA ASP A 39 -24.88 1.47 15.59
C ASP A 39 -26.02 2.25 14.92
N SER A 40 -26.80 2.99 15.70
CA SER A 40 -28.03 3.65 15.24
C SER A 40 -27.88 4.41 13.91
N ASN A 41 -26.76 5.09 13.68
CA ASN A 41 -26.54 5.89 12.47
C ASN A 41 -25.11 5.83 11.93
N ARG A 42 -24.30 4.87 12.38
CA ARG A 42 -22.92 4.71 11.96
C ARG A 42 -22.64 3.28 11.53
N VAL A 43 -21.75 3.14 10.57
CA VAL A 43 -21.13 1.87 10.19
C VAL A 43 -19.65 1.96 10.53
N ILE A 44 -19.18 1.01 11.33
CA ILE A 44 -17.79 0.90 11.79
C ILE A 44 -17.12 -0.20 10.97
N ILE A 45 -16.13 0.18 10.19
CA ILE A 45 -15.36 -0.72 9.35
C ILE A 45 -14.14 -1.20 10.14
N LEU A 46 -14.08 -2.49 10.44
CA LEU A 46 -12.93 -3.15 11.04
C LEU A 46 -12.09 -3.79 9.94
N LEU A 47 -11.04 -3.09 9.50
CA LEU A 47 -10.21 -3.47 8.35
C LEU A 47 -8.87 -4.06 8.80
N LYS A 48 -8.48 -5.21 8.25
CA LYS A 48 -7.20 -5.87 8.55
C LYS A 48 -6.42 -6.21 7.29
N GLU A 49 -6.86 -7.20 6.52
CA GLU A 49 -6.35 -7.48 5.17
C GLU A 49 -7.51 -7.64 4.19
N ILE A 50 -7.38 -7.18 2.95
CA ILE A 50 -8.47 -7.35 1.98
C ILE A 50 -7.95 -7.45 0.56
N ASP A 51 -8.56 -8.35 -0.22
CA ASP A 51 -8.47 -8.31 -1.68
C ASP A 51 -9.46 -7.25 -2.18
N ILE A 52 -8.94 -6.16 -2.74
CA ILE A 52 -9.75 -5.02 -3.17
C ILE A 52 -10.67 -5.37 -4.33
N ASN A 53 -10.29 -6.31 -5.20
CA ASN A 53 -11.15 -6.71 -6.30
C ASN A 53 -12.34 -7.50 -5.77
N LYS A 54 -12.09 -8.48 -4.90
CA LYS A 54 -13.16 -9.21 -4.19
C LYS A 54 -14.08 -8.24 -3.42
N LEU A 55 -13.51 -7.26 -2.74
CA LEU A 55 -14.28 -6.24 -2.02
C LEU A 55 -15.24 -5.49 -2.95
N LYS A 56 -14.76 -5.04 -4.12
CA LYS A 56 -15.57 -4.32 -5.11
C LYS A 56 -16.69 -5.18 -5.66
N ASP A 57 -16.39 -6.43 -6.01
CA ASP A 57 -17.38 -7.36 -6.57
C ASP A 57 -18.51 -7.62 -5.55
N VAL A 58 -18.15 -7.94 -4.31
CA VAL A 58 -19.10 -8.20 -3.23
C VAL A 58 -19.90 -6.93 -2.88
N SER A 59 -19.24 -5.79 -2.77
CA SER A 59 -19.89 -4.50 -2.49
C SER A 59 -20.88 -4.09 -3.58
N THR A 60 -20.54 -4.36 -4.85
CA THR A 60 -21.42 -4.08 -6.00
C THR A 60 -22.64 -5.01 -6.01
N ARG A 61 -22.45 -6.28 -5.61
CA ARG A 61 -23.57 -7.20 -5.46
C ARG A 61 -24.56 -6.73 -4.39
N PHE A 62 -24.06 -6.20 -3.27
CA PHE A 62 -24.91 -5.82 -2.13
C PHE A 62 -25.43 -4.38 -2.19
N SER A 63 -24.87 -3.52 -3.05
CA SER A 63 -25.29 -2.11 -3.16
C SER A 63 -26.74 -1.92 -3.60
N SER A 64 -27.33 -2.90 -4.29
CA SER A 64 -28.74 -2.87 -4.72
C SER A 64 -29.75 -3.24 -3.62
N TYR A 65 -29.29 -3.75 -2.48
CA TYR A 65 -30.14 -4.21 -1.38
C TYR A 65 -30.38 -3.13 -0.30
N THR A 66 -29.69 -2.00 -0.40
CA THR A 66 -29.80 -0.85 0.51
C THR A 66 -30.05 0.42 -0.30
N ASP A 67 -30.86 1.33 0.26
CA ASP A 67 -31.09 2.65 -0.31
C ASP A 67 -29.96 3.64 0.05
N LYS A 68 -29.06 3.26 0.97
CA LYS A 68 -27.94 4.08 1.43
C LYS A 68 -26.65 3.72 0.69
N THR A 69 -25.72 4.68 0.64
CA THR A 69 -24.43 4.55 -0.07
C THR A 69 -23.37 3.74 0.68
N ILE A 70 -23.77 2.82 1.57
CA ILE A 70 -22.88 2.17 2.54
C ILE A 70 -21.67 1.51 1.87
N PHE A 71 -21.91 0.79 0.79
CA PHE A 71 -20.87 0.03 0.09
C PHE A 71 -20.02 0.90 -0.83
N GLN A 72 -20.60 1.97 -1.39
CA GLN A 72 -19.84 2.97 -2.14
C GLN A 72 -18.89 3.74 -1.21
N ASP A 73 -19.39 4.19 -0.05
CA ASP A 73 -18.63 4.92 0.96
C ASP A 73 -17.53 4.04 1.58
N LEU A 74 -17.82 2.75 1.77
CA LEU A 74 -16.85 1.73 2.18
C LEU A 74 -15.67 1.63 1.22
N ILE A 75 -15.94 1.41 -0.08
CA ILE A 75 -14.89 1.29 -1.10
C ILE A 75 -14.08 2.57 -1.14
N HIS A 76 -14.76 3.72 -1.22
CA HIS A 76 -14.10 5.01 -1.30
C HIS A 76 -13.16 5.23 -0.10
N SER A 77 -13.65 4.97 1.11
CA SER A 77 -12.87 5.14 2.34
C SER A 77 -11.64 4.25 2.39
N ILE A 78 -11.74 3.01 1.88
CA ILE A 78 -10.61 2.08 1.84
C ILE A 78 -9.60 2.49 0.76
N GLU A 79 -10.05 2.93 -0.41
CA GLU A 79 -9.18 3.38 -1.50
C GLU A 79 -8.38 4.65 -1.16
N GLN A 80 -8.94 5.54 -0.33
CA GLN A 80 -8.21 6.72 0.15
C GLN A 80 -7.03 6.37 1.09
N ILE A 81 -6.96 5.14 1.62
CA ILE A 81 -5.84 4.73 2.47
C ILE A 81 -4.61 4.46 1.62
N LYS A 82 -3.65 5.39 1.65
CA LYS A 82 -2.39 5.27 0.89
C LYS A 82 -1.35 4.36 1.53
N SER A 83 -1.48 4.02 2.81
CA SER A 83 -0.50 3.24 3.56
C SER A 83 -1.02 1.83 3.85
N TYR A 84 -0.44 0.85 3.16
CA TYR A 84 -0.70 -0.58 3.34
C TYR A 84 0.51 -1.38 2.86
N GLY A 85 0.66 -2.61 3.37
CA GLY A 85 1.54 -3.62 2.79
C GLY A 85 0.80 -4.41 1.72
N ILE A 86 1.53 -5.07 0.82
CA ILE A 86 0.95 -6.04 -0.13
C ILE A 86 1.43 -7.43 0.27
N LYS A 87 0.49 -8.35 0.51
CA LYS A 87 0.76 -9.76 0.83
C LYS A 87 -0.05 -10.63 -0.14
N GLY A 88 0.62 -11.13 -1.18
CA GLY A 88 -0.06 -11.80 -2.29
C GLY A 88 -1.00 -10.83 -3.02
N LYS A 89 -2.27 -11.21 -3.16
CA LYS A 89 -3.32 -10.36 -3.76
C LYS A 89 -4.00 -9.39 -2.78
N LYS A 90 -3.71 -9.51 -1.47
CA LYS A 90 -4.36 -8.72 -0.43
C LYS A 90 -3.52 -7.51 -0.02
N ARG A 91 -4.20 -6.40 0.27
CA ARG A 91 -3.64 -5.25 0.97
C ARG A 91 -3.75 -5.47 2.47
N ASN A 92 -2.64 -5.32 3.20
CA ASN A 92 -2.57 -5.43 4.66
C ASN A 92 -2.48 -4.04 5.30
N TYR A 93 -3.47 -3.70 6.13
CA TYR A 93 -3.64 -2.37 6.72
C TYR A 93 -3.16 -2.26 8.16
N VAL A 94 -2.90 -3.39 8.81
CA VAL A 94 -2.35 -3.43 10.17
C VAL A 94 -1.00 -4.10 10.14
N ASP A 95 -0.11 -3.72 11.06
CA ASP A 95 1.15 -4.42 11.27
C ASP A 95 2.08 -4.55 10.04
N TYR A 96 1.77 -3.89 8.91
CA TYR A 96 2.61 -3.90 7.70
C TYR A 96 3.99 -3.28 7.95
N ASN A 97 4.08 -2.40 8.95
CA ASN A 97 5.31 -1.79 9.44
C ASN A 97 6.07 -2.68 10.45
N LYS A 98 5.52 -3.84 10.88
CA LYS A 98 6.27 -4.83 11.67
C LYS A 98 7.40 -5.48 10.86
N GLU A 99 7.42 -5.29 9.54
CA GLU A 99 8.43 -5.83 8.63
C GLU A 99 9.86 -5.37 8.99
N ARG A 100 10.78 -6.35 9.04
CA ARG A 100 12.17 -6.26 9.55
C ARG A 100 13.00 -5.10 8.96
N LYS A 101 12.68 -4.64 7.74
CA LYS A 101 13.39 -3.54 7.08
C LYS A 101 13.12 -2.17 7.73
N VAL A 102 11.90 -1.92 8.20
CA VAL A 102 11.47 -0.64 8.80
C VAL A 102 11.84 -0.54 10.29
N LYS A 103 11.88 -1.68 10.99
CA LYS A 103 12.30 -1.73 12.40
C LYS A 103 13.73 -1.18 12.56
N GLY A 104 13.86 -0.13 13.37
CA GLY A 104 15.15 0.50 13.65
C GLY A 104 15.74 1.32 12.51
N ARG A 105 14.94 1.84 11.56
CA ARG A 105 15.43 2.68 10.44
C ARG A 105 16.38 3.79 10.88
N LYS A 106 16.03 4.53 11.94
CA LYS A 106 16.89 5.58 12.52
C LYS A 106 18.24 5.01 13.02
N LYS A 107 18.22 3.88 13.73
CA LYS A 107 19.43 3.18 14.18
C LYS A 107 20.26 2.62 13.02
N LYS A 108 19.63 2.13 11.95
CA LYS A 108 20.30 1.66 10.72
C LYS A 108 20.91 2.81 9.94
N GLN A 109 20.27 3.98 9.91
CA GLN A 109 20.81 5.19 9.31
C GLN A 109 22.03 5.70 10.09
N ALA A 110 21.96 5.69 11.42
CA ALA A 110 23.12 6.01 12.27
C ALA A 110 24.26 4.97 12.12
N LYS A 111 23.94 3.67 11.96
CA LYS A 111 24.94 2.61 11.69
C LYS A 111 25.49 2.64 10.26
N ARG A 112 24.76 3.21 9.30
CA ARG A 112 25.31 3.63 8.01
C ARG A 112 26.13 4.90 8.21
N SER A 113 27.08 4.86 9.15
CA SER A 113 28.22 5.76 9.11
C SER A 113 28.70 5.76 7.68
N GLN A 114 28.79 6.95 7.09
CA GLN A 114 29.32 7.14 5.75
C GLN A 114 30.77 6.67 5.83
N TYR A 115 31.02 5.38 5.57
CA TYR A 115 32.33 4.94 5.17
C TYR A 115 32.55 5.66 3.85
N TYR A 116 33.26 6.78 3.92
CA TYR A 116 33.82 7.42 2.75
C TYR A 116 34.78 6.37 2.19
N TYR A 117 34.30 5.58 1.23
CA TYR A 117 35.11 4.62 0.47
C TYR A 117 36.31 5.31 -0.22
N ALA A 118 36.31 6.64 -0.21
CA ALA A 118 37.35 7.52 -0.70
C ALA A 118 38.32 8.07 0.38
N GLN A 119 38.16 7.75 1.66
CA GLN A 119 39.04 8.27 2.71
C GLN A 119 40.40 7.55 2.66
N GLY A 120 41.45 8.25 2.22
CA GLY A 120 42.79 7.69 2.04
C GLY A 120 42.99 6.92 0.75
N ASN A 121 42.13 7.11 -0.26
CA ASN A 121 42.34 6.54 -1.58
C ASN A 121 43.56 7.18 -2.29
N ALA A 122 44.06 6.50 -3.31
CA ALA A 122 45.07 7.01 -4.23
C ALA A 122 44.46 7.29 -5.62
N PHE A 123 43.20 7.71 -5.68
CA PHE A 123 42.57 7.99 -6.97
C PHE A 123 43.30 9.13 -7.68
N THR A 124 43.52 8.96 -8.97
CA THR A 124 44.08 10.01 -9.82
C THR A 124 43.06 11.14 -9.93
N LYS A 125 43.55 12.38 -9.94
CA LYS A 125 42.70 13.56 -10.22
C LYS A 125 42.56 13.85 -11.70
N GLU A 126 43.09 12.96 -12.55
CA GLU A 126 43.06 13.10 -13.99
C GLU A 126 41.64 12.82 -14.48
N GLU A 127 41.04 13.83 -15.13
CA GLU A 127 39.70 13.71 -15.69
C GLU A 127 39.78 12.99 -17.03
N ASN A 128 39.28 11.75 -17.07
CA ASN A 128 39.10 11.05 -18.33
C ASN A 128 37.91 11.66 -19.07
N LYS A 129 38.16 12.27 -20.23
CA LYS A 129 37.08 12.87 -21.03
C LYS A 129 36.08 11.80 -21.46
N PHE A 130 34.80 12.09 -21.22
CA PHE A 130 33.72 11.23 -21.65
C PHE A 130 33.67 11.17 -23.19
N PRO A 131 33.48 9.99 -23.82
CA PRO A 131 33.49 9.90 -25.27
C PRO A 131 32.31 10.64 -25.92
N ASP A 132 32.60 11.58 -26.83
CA ASP A 132 31.59 12.40 -27.52
C ASP A 132 30.51 11.58 -28.23
N LYS A 133 30.87 10.39 -28.72
CA LYS A 133 29.95 9.46 -29.39
C LYS A 133 28.75 9.01 -28.54
N TYR A 134 28.83 9.18 -27.21
CA TYR A 134 27.79 8.76 -26.26
C TYR A 134 27.01 9.94 -25.66
N VAL A 135 27.41 11.18 -25.94
CA VAL A 135 26.78 12.38 -25.36
C VAL A 135 25.39 12.59 -25.96
N ASN A 136 24.38 12.78 -25.10
CA ASN A 136 22.98 13.03 -25.49
C ASN A 136 22.34 11.94 -26.36
N GLN A 137 22.72 10.68 -26.15
CA GLN A 137 22.16 9.54 -26.89
C GLN A 137 21.56 8.49 -25.95
N ILE A 138 20.50 7.82 -26.42
CA ILE A 138 20.00 6.58 -25.81
C ILE A 138 20.81 5.42 -26.41
N ILE A 139 21.68 4.82 -25.61
CA ILE A 139 22.53 3.72 -26.06
C ILE A 139 21.79 2.40 -25.86
N ILE A 140 21.62 1.65 -26.94
CA ILE A 140 20.98 0.33 -26.94
C ILE A 140 22.05 -0.72 -27.21
N GLY A 141 22.14 -1.75 -26.36
CA GLY A 141 23.05 -2.87 -26.55
C GLY A 141 23.40 -3.60 -25.25
N ASN A 142 24.38 -4.49 -25.31
CA ASN A 142 24.87 -5.21 -24.14
C ASN A 142 25.64 -4.26 -23.21
N SER A 143 25.26 -4.23 -21.93
CA SER A 143 25.81 -3.30 -20.96
C SER A 143 27.29 -3.51 -20.66
N GLU A 144 27.77 -4.75 -20.64
CA GLU A 144 29.18 -5.04 -20.38
C GLU A 144 30.06 -4.45 -21.49
N ASN A 145 29.69 -4.70 -22.75
CA ASN A 145 30.42 -4.18 -23.91
C ASN A 145 30.38 -2.66 -23.99
N ILE A 146 29.25 -2.04 -23.68
CA ILE A 146 29.09 -0.58 -23.76
C ILE A 146 29.87 0.11 -22.63
N LEU A 147 29.73 -0.38 -21.39
CA LEU A 147 30.34 0.26 -20.22
C LEU A 147 31.87 0.14 -20.24
N ASN A 148 32.44 -0.95 -20.78
CA ASN A 148 33.88 -1.09 -20.97
C ASN A 148 34.50 -0.03 -21.91
N ASN A 149 33.68 0.68 -22.70
CA ASN A 149 34.13 1.75 -23.59
C ASN A 149 33.97 3.16 -22.98
N ILE A 150 33.52 3.23 -21.73
CA ILE A 150 33.32 4.47 -20.98
C ILE A 150 34.38 4.51 -19.86
N PRO A 151 35.03 5.66 -19.62
CA PRO A 151 36.00 5.75 -18.53
C PRO A 151 35.36 5.55 -17.15
N ASP A 152 36.12 4.92 -16.24
CA ASP A 152 35.78 4.73 -14.83
C ASP A 152 35.76 6.04 -14.01
#